data_AF-A0A231N2G2-F1
#
_entry.id   AF-A0A231N2G2-F1
#
_cell.length_a   1.000
_cell.length_b   1.000
_cell.length_c   1.000
_cell.angle_alpha   90.00
_cell.angle_beta   90.00
_cell.angle_gamma   90.00
#
_symmetry.space_group_name_H-M   'P 1'
#
loop_
_entity.id
_entity.type
_entity.pdbx_description
1 polymer ?
#
loop_
_entity_poly.entity_id
_entity_poly.type
_entity_poly.pdbx_seq_one_letter_code
_entity_poly.pdbx_strand_id
1 'polypeptide(L)'
;MKVLNLLMRLVMLVFWVGIAYALLGPGIEEAGSMPLILGGVVLFMHLLQMLMLRQVAGVLHPTVKDYIAVLVFGSFAMHHHRARLKELMAQKR
;
A
#
# COMPACT_ATOMS: atom_id res chain seq x y z
N MET A 1 17.03 -9.39 -2.77
CA MET A 1 15.57 -9.49 -2.50
C MET A 1 15.17 -8.74 -1.21
N LYS A 2 15.68 -9.08 -0.02
CA LYS A 2 15.30 -8.42 1.25
C LYS A 2 15.67 -6.93 1.33
N VAL A 3 16.90 -6.57 0.90
CA VAL A 3 17.38 -5.17 0.89
C VAL A 3 16.58 -4.30 -0.08
N LEU A 4 16.29 -4.82 -1.28
CA LEU A 4 15.46 -4.11 -2.26
C LEU A 4 14.04 -3.86 -1.74
N ASN A 5 13.42 -4.86 -1.10
CA ASN A 5 12.10 -4.69 -0.49
C ASN A 5 12.10 -3.65 0.65
N LEU A 6 13.15 -3.63 1.47
CA LEU A 6 13.32 -2.61 2.51
C LEU A 6 13.46 -1.20 1.89
N LEU A 7 14.26 -1.07 0.84
CA LEU A 7 14.47 0.19 0.14
C LEU A 7 13.18 0.69 -0.51
N MET A 8 12.41 -0.19 -1.15
CA MET A 8 11.11 0.16 -1.73
C MET A 8 10.09 0.62 -0.68
N ARG A 9 10.06 -0.03 0.50
CA ARG A 9 9.20 0.43 1.61
C ARG A 9 9.61 1.81 2.10
N LEU A 10 10.92 2.07 2.18
CA LEU A 10 11.44 3.38 2.58
C LEU A 10 11.07 4.46 1.56
N VAL A 11 11.17 4.16 0.25
CA VAL A 11 10.71 5.05 -0.83
C VAL A 11 9.22 5.36 -0.67
N MET A 12 8.36 4.37 -0.37
CA MET A 12 6.94 4.64 -0.14
C MET A 12 6.67 5.50 1.09
N LEU A 13 7.44 5.33 2.17
CA LEU A 13 7.31 6.21 3.35
C LEU A 13 7.71 7.65 3.00
N VAL A 14 8.81 7.84 2.28
CA VAL A 14 9.25 9.16 1.81
C VAL A 14 8.21 9.78 0.88
N PHE A 15 7.61 8.99 -0.02
CA PHE A 15 6.52 9.43 -0.87
C PHE A 15 5.34 9.96 -0.06
N TRP A 16 4.86 9.20 0.95
CA TRP A 16 3.76 9.64 1.80
C TRP A 16 4.09 10.90 2.61
N VAL A 17 5.32 11.03 3.11
CA VAL A 17 5.78 12.27 3.76
C VAL A 17 5.79 13.43 2.77
N GLY A 18 6.23 13.20 1.52
CA GLY A 18 6.20 14.19 0.45
C GLY A 18 4.78 14.66 0.13
N ILE A 19 3.82 13.73 0.06
CA ILE A 19 2.39 14.05 -0.12
C ILE A 19 1.85 14.84 1.08
N ALA A 20 2.17 14.43 2.31
CA ALA A 20 1.74 15.14 3.51
C ALA A 20 2.32 16.56 3.58
N TYR A 21 3.60 16.73 3.23
CA TYR A 21 4.24 18.04 3.14
C TYR A 21 3.64 18.90 2.02
N ALA A 22 3.32 18.31 0.86
CA ALA A 22 2.65 19.01 -0.23
C ALA A 22 1.19 19.38 0.08
N LEU A 23 0.58 18.78 1.11
CA LEU A 23 -0.79 19.08 1.55
C LEU A 23 -0.85 20.08 2.71
N LEU A 24 0.14 20.04 3.60
CA LEU A 24 0.11 20.76 4.89
C LEU A 24 1.26 21.76 5.06
N GLY A 25 2.27 21.71 4.18
CA GLY A 25 3.44 22.57 4.25
C GLY A 25 3.18 23.98 3.72
N PRO A 26 4.06 24.95 4.01
CA PRO A 26 3.89 26.33 3.58
C PRO A 26 4.13 26.56 2.07
N GLY A 27 4.55 25.55 1.30
CA GLY A 27 4.91 25.63 -0.12
C GLY A 27 3.94 24.96 -1.09
N ILE A 28 2.66 24.82 -0.73
CA ILE A 28 1.63 24.16 -1.57
C ILE A 28 1.58 24.79 -2.98
N GLU A 29 1.71 26.12 -3.07
CA GLU A 29 1.65 26.84 -4.34
C GLU A 29 2.85 26.57 -5.25
N GLU A 30 4.04 26.29 -4.68
CA GLU A 30 5.26 26.03 -5.45
C GLU A 30 5.33 24.58 -5.97
N ALA A 31 4.74 23.63 -5.25
CA ALA A 31 4.72 22.21 -5.63
C ALA A 31 3.73 21.90 -6.77
N GLY A 32 2.77 22.79 -7.02
CA GLY A 32 1.72 22.61 -8.01
C GLY A 32 0.77 21.44 -7.71
N SER A 33 -0.10 21.10 -8.66
CA SER A 33 -1.12 20.05 -8.48
C SER A 33 -0.60 18.62 -8.72
N MET A 34 0.59 18.47 -9.29
CA MET A 34 1.12 17.15 -9.70
C MET A 34 1.31 16.17 -8.54
N PRO A 35 1.93 16.53 -7.40
CA PRO A 35 2.05 15.64 -6.26
C PRO A 35 0.69 15.17 -5.75
N LEU A 36 -0.32 16.04 -5.73
CA LEU A 36 -1.68 15.70 -5.31
C LEU A 36 -2.34 14.70 -6.25
N ILE A 37 -2.20 14.89 -7.56
CA ILE A 37 -2.74 13.96 -8.57
C ILE A 37 -2.08 12.59 -8.41
N LEU A 38 -0.75 12.54 -8.33
CA LEU A 38 -0.01 11.28 -8.15
C LEU A 38 -0.33 10.60 -6.82
N GLY A 39 -0.41 11.37 -5.74
CA GLY A 39 -0.87 10.91 -4.42
C GLY A 39 -2.27 10.31 -4.48
N GLY A 40 -3.20 10.99 -5.14
CA GLY A 40 -4.57 10.53 -5.35
C GLY A 40 -4.65 9.23 -6.14
N VAL A 41 -3.89 9.11 -7.24
CA VAL A 41 -3.84 7.89 -8.04
C VAL A 41 -3.26 6.72 -7.23
N VAL A 42 -2.17 6.95 -6.49
CA VAL A 42 -1.55 5.92 -5.64
C VAL A 42 -2.51 5.48 -4.54
N LEU A 43 -3.17 6.43 -3.86
CA LEU A 43 -4.17 6.14 -2.84
C LEU A 43 -5.32 5.32 -3.41
N PHE A 44 -5.84 5.71 -4.57
CA PHE A 44 -6.90 4.97 -5.26
C PHE A 44 -6.49 3.53 -5.56
N MET A 45 -5.27 3.32 -6.08
CA MET A 45 -4.73 1.98 -6.30
C MET A 45 -4.61 1.17 -5.01
N HIS A 46 -4.20 1.80 -3.90
CA HIS A 46 -4.08 1.13 -2.59
C HIS A 46 -5.45 0.75 -2.03
N LEU A 47 -6.48 1.59 -2.22
CA LEU A 47 -7.86 1.25 -1.86
C LEU A 47 -8.38 0.06 -2.67
N LEU A 48 -8.12 0.00 -3.98
CA LEU A 48 -8.47 -1.18 -4.78
C LEU A 48 -7.80 -2.44 -4.25
N GLN A 49 -6.53 -2.35 -3.83
CA GLN A 49 -5.80 -3.47 -3.23
C GLN A 49 -6.42 -3.90 -1.88
N MET A 50 -6.91 -2.96 -1.07
CA MET A 50 -7.66 -3.29 0.16
C MET A 50 -8.97 -4.01 -0.14
N LEU A 51 -9.70 -3.61 -1.19
CA LEU A 51 -10.92 -4.30 -1.62
C LEU A 51 -10.61 -5.73 -2.08
N MET A 52 -9.51 -5.93 -2.80
CA MET A 52 -9.05 -7.28 -3.17
C MET A 52 -8.72 -8.13 -1.93
N LEU A 53 -8.06 -7.56 -0.92
CA LEU A 53 -7.79 -8.27 0.33
C LEU A 53 -9.09 -8.63 1.06
N ARG A 54 -10.09 -7.75 1.03
CA ARG A 54 -11.40 -7.99 1.63
C ARG A 54 -12.16 -9.13 0.94
N GLN A 55 -12.03 -9.28 -0.39
CA GLN A 55 -12.66 -10.38 -1.13
C GLN A 55 -12.15 -11.76 -0.67
N VAL A 56 -10.89 -11.85 -0.23
CA VAL A 56 -10.30 -13.10 0.26
C VAL A 56 -10.35 -13.21 1.79
N ALA A 57 -11.10 -12.33 2.48
CA ALA A 57 -11.13 -12.27 3.94
C ALA A 57 -11.71 -13.52 4.59
N GLY A 58 -12.63 -14.22 3.92
CA GLY A 58 -13.19 -15.49 4.40
C GLY A 58 -12.19 -16.66 4.44
N VAL A 59 -11.01 -16.49 3.80
CA VAL A 59 -9.91 -17.48 3.82
C VAL A 59 -8.73 -16.96 4.62
N LEU A 60 -8.35 -15.69 4.41
CA LEU A 60 -7.10 -15.14 4.92
C LEU A 60 -7.20 -14.51 6.30
N HIS A 61 -8.42 -14.27 6.80
CA HIS A 61 -8.74 -13.55 8.04
C HIS A 61 -7.85 -12.32 8.29
N PRO A 62 -7.83 -11.34 7.37
CA PRO A 62 -6.97 -10.17 7.46
C PRO A 62 -7.33 -9.31 8.67
N THR A 63 -6.31 -8.88 9.40
CA THR A 63 -6.42 -7.98 10.55
C THR A 63 -6.40 -6.52 10.12
N VAL A 64 -6.78 -5.60 11.02
CA VAL A 64 -6.69 -4.15 10.77
C VAL A 64 -5.27 -3.71 10.37
N LYS A 65 -4.23 -4.35 10.94
CA LYS A 65 -2.83 -4.08 10.58
C LYS A 65 -2.51 -4.44 9.13
N ASP A 66 -3.13 -5.49 8.60
CA ASP A 66 -2.94 -5.91 7.20
C ASP A 66 -3.54 -4.88 6.23
N TYR A 67 -4.71 -4.35 6.56
CA TYR A 67 -5.34 -3.25 5.83
C TYR A 67 -4.47 -1.98 5.85
N ILE A 68 -3.95 -1.58 7.01
CA ILE A 68 -3.04 -0.43 7.10
C ILE A 68 -1.77 -0.69 6.29
N ALA A 69 -1.21 -1.90 6.32
CA ALA A 69 -0.03 -2.24 5.54
C ALA A 69 -0.28 -2.13 4.04
N VAL A 70 -1.45 -2.56 3.54
CA VAL A 70 -1.86 -2.36 2.14
C VAL A 70 -2.08 -0.88 1.83
N LEU A 71 -2.66 -0.11 2.75
CA LEU A 71 -2.87 1.32 2.55
C LEU A 71 -1.56 2.11 2.46
N VAL A 72 -0.51 1.70 3.17
CA VAL A 72 0.78 2.42 3.19
C VAL A 72 1.75 1.88 2.14
N PHE A 73 1.81 0.57 1.96
CA PHE A 73 2.81 -0.10 1.12
C PHE A 73 2.23 -0.75 -0.14
N GLY A 74 0.92 -0.71 -0.33
CA GLY A 74 0.24 -1.16 -1.53
C GLY A 74 0.58 -2.60 -1.94
N SER A 75 1.13 -2.74 -3.15
CA SER A 75 1.46 -4.03 -3.76
C SER A 75 2.51 -4.82 -2.97
N PHE A 76 3.40 -4.15 -2.23
CA PHE A 76 4.42 -4.83 -1.41
C PHE A 76 3.79 -5.59 -0.24
N ALA A 77 2.72 -5.07 0.36
CA ALA A 77 1.96 -5.79 1.38
C ALA A 77 1.15 -6.93 0.76
N MET A 78 0.55 -6.69 -0.41
CA MET A 78 -0.22 -7.70 -1.13
C MET A 78 0.60 -8.93 -1.54
N HIS A 79 1.90 -8.79 -1.82
CA HIS A 79 2.77 -9.94 -2.11
C HIS A 79 2.80 -10.94 -0.95
N HIS A 80 2.89 -10.45 0.29
CA HIS A 80 2.87 -11.32 1.48
C HIS A 80 1.51 -12.02 1.64
N HIS A 81 0.40 -11.31 1.45
CA HIS A 81 -0.94 -11.90 1.53
C HIS A 81 -1.18 -12.93 0.41
N ARG A 82 -0.71 -12.68 -0.81
CA ARG A 82 -0.81 -13.64 -1.93
C ARG A 82 -0.02 -14.92 -1.66
N ALA A 83 1.18 -14.82 -1.09
CA ALA A 83 1.97 -15.98 -0.70
C ALA A 83 1.22 -16.83 0.35
N ARG A 84 0.72 -16.19 1.41
CA ARG A 84 -0.08 -16.85 2.46
C ARG A 84 -1.36 -17.49 1.91
N LEU A 85 -2.05 -16.80 1.00
CA LEU A 85 -3.24 -17.33 0.35
C LEU A 85 -2.93 -18.57 -0.48
N LYS A 86 -1.81 -18.58 -1.21
CA LYS A 86 -1.36 -19.71 -2.02
C LYS A 86 -1.05 -20.94 -1.16
N GLU A 87 -0.42 -20.74 -0.01
CA GLU A 87 -0.15 -21.81 0.97
C GLU A 87 -1.45 -22.42 1.51
N LEU A 88 -2.40 -21.59 1.92
CA LEU A 88 -3.71 -22.06 2.41
C LEU A 88 -4.52 -22.80 1.34
N MET A 89 -4.50 -22.34 0.09
CA MET A 89 -5.16 -23.04 -1.00
C MET A 89 -4.48 -24.37 -1.34
N ALA A 90 -3.15 -24.45 -1.22
CA ALA A 90 -2.41 -25.69 -1.46
C ALA A 90 -2.69 -26.75 -0.39
N GLN A 91 -2.92 -26.36 0.87
CA GLN A 91 -3.28 -27.28 1.95
C GLN A 91 -4.73 -27.78 1.88
N LYS A 92 -5.61 -27.06 1.17
CA LYS A 92 -7.03 -27.43 1.00
C LYS A 92 -7.25 -28.43 -0.14
N ARG A 93 -6.20 -28.75 -0.92
CA ARG A 93 -6.24 -29.63 -2.09
C ARG A 93 -5.57 -30.96 -1.77
#